data_AF-A0A6L4ZR88-F1
#
_entry.id   AF-A0A6L4ZR88-F1
#
_cell.length_a   1.000
_cell.length_b   1.000
_cell.length_c   1.000
_cell.angle_alpha   90.00
_cell.angle_beta   90.00
_cell.angle_gamma   90.00
#
_symmetry.space_group_name_H-M   'P 1'
#
loop_
_entity.id
_entity.type
_entity.pdbx_description
1 polymer ?
#
loop_
_entity_poly.entity_id
_entity_poly.type
_entity_poly.pdbx_seq_one_letter_code
_entity_poly.pdbx_strand_id
1 'polypeptide(L)'
;MLINIICFYDFGAQLFGEKISMVDSSNPVHSRIGEEIEAPCGRCRMDRIHRIVAQDPDGTVKKIICGMCNSYRSYRQPKAQSEGTPKLTKQRSSSSRSTSSTIEDFGLPSRSYNMRENYSVGEVLAHPTFGVGKILSIKDMNKV
;
A
#
# COMPACT_ATOMS: atom_id res chain seq x y z
N MET A 1 26.96 74.71 -39.77
CA MET A 1 25.75 73.84 -39.86
C MET A 1 25.90 72.76 -38.80
N LEU A 2 25.30 73.02 -37.63
CA LEU A 2 24.06 72.37 -37.15
C LEU A 2 24.35 70.92 -36.68
N ILE A 3 24.72 70.76 -35.41
CA ILE A 3 23.81 70.35 -34.32
C ILE A 3 23.20 68.98 -34.63
N ASN A 4 23.90 67.91 -34.24
CA ASN A 4 23.28 66.59 -34.13
C ASN A 4 22.74 66.43 -32.71
N ILE A 5 21.43 66.47 -32.67
CA ILE A 5 20.52 66.50 -31.54
C ILE A 5 20.68 65.23 -30.72
N ILE A 6 20.92 65.44 -29.42
CA ILE A 6 20.76 64.46 -28.36
C ILE A 6 19.25 64.23 -28.24
N CYS A 7 18.72 63.20 -28.89
CA CYS A 7 17.36 62.75 -28.65
C CYS A 7 17.32 61.96 -27.35
N PHE A 8 17.05 62.68 -26.27
CA PHE A 8 16.20 62.21 -25.17
C PHE A 8 14.92 61.65 -25.78
N TYR A 9 14.68 60.35 -25.64
CA TYR A 9 13.33 59.81 -25.59
C TYR A 9 13.30 58.70 -24.55
N ASP A 10 12.72 59.07 -23.40
CA ASP A 10 12.08 58.20 -22.45
C ASP A 10 11.40 57.00 -23.11
N PHE A 11 11.82 55.80 -22.74
CA PHE A 11 10.92 54.65 -22.72
C PHE A 11 11.33 53.71 -21.58
N GLY A 12 11.19 54.22 -20.35
CA GLY A 12 11.17 53.41 -19.14
C GLY A 12 9.94 52.50 -19.16
N ALA A 13 10.06 51.37 -19.85
CA ALA A 13 9.07 50.31 -19.82
C ALA A 13 9.28 49.47 -18.54
N GLN A 14 8.41 49.71 -17.57
CA GLN A 14 8.08 48.76 -16.51
C GLN A 14 7.76 47.39 -17.12
N LEU A 15 8.57 46.39 -16.80
CA LEU A 15 8.11 45.01 -16.77
C LEU A 15 8.20 44.52 -15.32
N PHE A 16 7.01 44.37 -14.77
CA PHE A 16 6.67 43.59 -13.60
C PHE A 16 7.27 42.19 -13.76
N GLY A 17 8.46 41.99 -13.20
CA GLY A 17 8.96 40.67 -12.84
C GLY A 17 8.52 40.37 -11.43
N GLU A 18 7.25 40.01 -11.23
CA GLU A 18 6.86 39.24 -10.05
C GLU A 18 7.79 38.03 -9.99
N LYS A 19 8.73 38.06 -9.04
CA LYS A 19 9.42 36.87 -8.58
C LYS A 19 8.36 36.00 -7.93
N ILE A 20 7.67 35.19 -8.74
CA ILE A 20 7.05 33.96 -8.29
C ILE A 20 8.22 33.12 -7.79
N SER A 21 8.49 33.19 -6.49
CA SER A 21 9.39 32.25 -5.83
C SER A 21 8.79 30.87 -6.05
N MET A 22 9.35 30.14 -7.01
CA MET A 22 9.27 28.69 -7.07
C MET A 22 9.63 28.20 -5.67
N VAL A 23 8.64 27.74 -4.90
CA VAL A 23 8.92 27.14 -3.61
C VAL A 23 9.71 25.88 -3.93
N ASP A 24 10.95 25.83 -3.45
CA ASP A 24 11.87 24.74 -3.71
C ASP A 24 11.24 23.43 -3.20
N SER A 25 10.77 22.61 -4.13
CA SER A 25 10.20 21.27 -3.92
C SER A 25 11.19 20.24 -3.37
N SER A 26 12.32 20.68 -2.80
CA SER A 26 13.41 19.82 -2.33
C SER A 26 13.56 19.77 -0.82
N ASN A 27 12.68 20.42 -0.04
CA ASN A 27 12.63 20.17 1.41
C ASN A 27 11.84 18.87 1.66
N PRO A 28 12.46 17.79 2.19
CA PRO A 28 11.71 16.59 2.55
C PRO A 28 10.67 16.99 3.59
N VAL A 29 9.40 17.01 3.18
CA VAL A 29 8.28 17.48 3.98
C VAL A 29 8.14 16.53 5.17
N HIS A 30 8.79 16.85 6.28
CA HIS A 30 8.61 16.14 7.53
C HIS A 30 7.22 16.53 8.04
N SER A 31 6.21 15.78 7.63
CA SER A 31 4.83 16.13 7.92
C SER A 31 4.59 16.12 9.42
N ARG A 32 4.11 17.24 9.98
CA ARG A 32 3.90 17.39 11.42
C ARG A 32 2.50 16.90 11.80
N ILE A 33 2.31 16.50 13.06
CA ILE A 33 0.97 16.16 13.58
C ILE A 33 0.03 17.35 13.36
N GLY A 34 -1.14 17.08 12.78
CA GLY A 34 -2.15 18.09 12.47
C GLY A 34 -2.07 18.70 11.08
N GLU A 35 -1.00 18.43 10.31
CA GLU A 35 -0.90 18.80 8.90
C GLU A 35 -1.84 17.95 8.03
N GLU A 36 -2.14 18.45 6.84
CA GLU A 36 -3.04 17.83 5.87
C GLU A 36 -2.24 17.27 4.68
N ILE A 37 -2.54 16.03 4.29
CA ILE A 37 -1.89 15.30 3.19
C ILE A 37 -2.96 14.73 2.25
N GLU A 38 -2.69 14.77 0.95
CA GLU A 38 -3.51 14.09 -0.06
C GLU A 38 -3.13 12.60 -0.17
N ALA A 39 -4.12 11.73 0.03
CA ALA A 39 -3.93 10.28 -0.03
C ALA A 39 -5.21 9.56 -0.49
N PRO A 40 -5.12 8.35 -1.05
CA PRO A 40 -6.28 7.57 -1.44
C PRO A 40 -7.05 7.07 -0.23
N CYS A 41 -8.32 7.48 -0.12
CA CYS A 41 -9.20 7.00 0.94
C CYS A 41 -9.86 5.68 0.56
N GLY A 42 -9.73 4.64 1.39
CA GLY A 42 -10.39 3.36 1.15
C GLY A 42 -11.92 3.39 1.25
N ARG A 43 -12.50 4.33 2.02
CA ARG A 43 -13.96 4.50 2.13
C ARG A 43 -14.54 5.43 1.05
N CYS A 44 -13.83 6.49 0.67
CA CYS A 44 -14.29 7.41 -0.36
C CYS A 44 -13.89 6.97 -1.79
N ARG A 45 -12.95 6.02 -1.90
CA ARG A 45 -12.41 5.48 -3.18
C ARG A 45 -11.84 6.55 -4.12
N MET A 46 -11.37 7.65 -3.54
CA MET A 46 -10.78 8.78 -4.26
C MET A 46 -9.66 9.37 -3.39
N ASP A 47 -8.75 10.10 -4.03
CA ASP A 47 -7.74 10.90 -3.35
C ASP A 47 -8.41 12.09 -2.67
N ARG A 48 -8.13 12.24 -1.37
CA ARG A 48 -8.75 13.26 -0.52
C ARG A 48 -7.74 13.77 0.48
N ILE A 49 -8.08 14.92 1.04
CA ILE A 49 -7.34 15.55 2.12
C ILE A 49 -7.57 14.75 3.41
N HIS A 50 -6.48 14.27 4.00
CA HIS A 50 -6.46 13.59 5.28
C HIS A 50 -5.58 14.37 6.26
N ARG A 51 -6.01 14.46 7.52
CA ARG A 51 -5.24 15.09 8.59
C ARG A 51 -4.41 14.05 9.35
N ILE A 52 -3.19 14.41 9.73
CA ILE A 52 -2.29 13.52 10.47
C ILE A 52 -2.66 13.50 11.95
N VAL A 53 -2.93 12.31 12.49
CA VAL A 53 -3.33 12.09 13.89
C VAL A 53 -2.19 11.55 14.72
N ALA A 54 -1.38 10.65 14.14
CA ALA A 54 -0.27 10.04 14.85
C ALA A 54 0.96 9.94 13.95
N GLN A 55 2.09 10.34 14.52
CA GLN A 55 3.42 10.24 13.97
C GLN A 55 4.29 9.41 14.93
N ASP A 56 5.18 8.60 14.38
CA ASP A 56 6.20 7.88 15.13
C ASP A 56 7.34 8.85 15.54
N PRO A 57 8.16 8.55 16.57
CA PRO A 57 9.26 9.43 17.00
C PRO A 57 10.29 9.69 15.89
N ASP A 58 10.38 8.78 14.93
CA ASP A 58 11.25 8.88 13.75
C ASP A 58 10.70 9.84 12.67
N GLY A 59 9.58 10.51 12.94
CA GLY A 59 8.97 11.46 12.02
C GLY A 59 8.07 10.83 10.96
N THR A 60 7.80 9.53 11.02
CA THR A 60 6.97 8.84 10.03
C THR A 60 5.49 8.92 10.39
N VAL A 61 4.64 9.33 9.44
CA VAL A 61 3.18 9.39 9.62
C VAL A 61 2.61 7.97 9.70
N LYS A 62 1.98 7.63 10.82
CA LYS A 62 1.40 6.31 11.07
C LYS A 62 -0.09 6.27 10.77
N LYS A 63 -0.85 7.21 11.34
CA LYS A 63 -2.31 7.25 11.23
C LYS A 63 -2.80 8.60 10.75
N ILE A 64 -3.76 8.53 9.83
CA ILE A 64 -4.43 9.67 9.22
C ILE A 64 -5.95 9.54 9.40
N ILE A 65 -6.63 10.68 9.49
CA ILE A 65 -8.10 10.78 9.49
C ILE A 65 -8.55 11.50 8.22
N CYS A 66 -9.52 10.94 7.51
CA CYS A 66 -10.09 11.58 6.32
C CYS A 66 -11.02 12.73 6.74
N GLY A 67 -10.87 13.93 6.14
CA GLY A 67 -11.72 15.08 6.49
C GLY A 67 -13.20 14.93 6.11
N MET A 68 -13.53 14.02 5.19
CA MET A 68 -14.92 13.80 4.74
C MET A 68 -15.65 12.69 5.48
N CYS A 69 -14.99 11.54 5.65
CA CYS A 69 -15.63 10.35 6.23
C CYS A 69 -15.20 10.06 7.67
N ASN A 70 -14.30 10.88 8.23
CA ASN A 70 -13.73 10.77 9.59
C ASN A 70 -13.21 9.37 9.94
N SER A 71 -12.87 8.57 8.94
CA SER A 71 -12.34 7.22 9.16
C SER A 71 -10.84 7.28 9.38
N TYR A 72 -10.39 6.57 10.42
CA TYR A 72 -8.97 6.37 10.68
C TYR A 72 -8.40 5.33 9.74
N ARG A 73 -7.24 5.63 9.15
CA ARG A 73 -6.50 4.71 8.30
C ARG A 73 -5.00 4.84 8.57
N SER A 74 -4.28 3.73 8.45
CA SER A 74 -2.82 3.76 8.45
C SER A 74 -2.34 4.42 7.16
N TYR A 75 -1.48 5.42 7.26
CA TYR A 75 -0.87 6.05 6.08
C TYR A 75 0.17 5.11 5.48
N ARG A 76 0.24 5.08 4.14
CA ARG A 76 1.26 4.36 3.40
C ARG A 76 1.94 5.38 2.50
N GLN A 77 3.18 5.73 2.84
CA GLN A 77 3.96 6.68 2.03
C GLN A 77 4.04 6.19 0.58
N PRO A 78 3.72 7.04 -0.41
CA PRO A 78 4.05 6.74 -1.79
C PRO A 78 5.57 6.64 -1.86
N LYS A 79 6.08 5.47 -2.25
CA LYS A 79 7.52 5.32 -2.45
C LYS A 79 7.88 6.29 -3.57
N ALA A 80 8.69 7.29 -3.26
CA ALA A 80 9.34 8.10 -4.28
C ALA A 80 9.98 7.12 -5.27
N GLN A 81 9.71 7.31 -6.57
CA GLN A 81 10.29 6.50 -7.62
C GLN A 81 11.79 6.77 -7.64
N SER A 82 12.55 6.07 -6.79
CA SER A 82 13.99 5.96 -6.99
C SER A 82 14.17 5.20 -8.31
N GLU A 83 14.83 5.85 -9.27
CA GLU A 83 15.24 5.22 -10.52
C GLU A 83 15.87 3.86 -10.20
N GLY A 84 15.29 2.82 -10.81
CA GLY A 84 15.47 1.45 -10.38
C GLY A 84 16.89 0.97 -10.61
N THR A 85 17.58 0.59 -9.54
CA THR A 85 18.28 -0.68 -9.62
C THR A 85 17.21 -1.77 -9.60
N PRO A 86 17.20 -2.72 -10.56
CA PRO A 86 16.28 -3.83 -10.52
C PRO A 86 16.64 -4.64 -9.28
N LYS A 87 15.96 -4.37 -8.16
CA LYS A 87 15.87 -5.32 -7.07
C LYS A 87 15.25 -6.53 -7.72
N LEU A 88 16.07 -7.58 -7.89
CA LEU A 88 15.61 -8.91 -8.22
C LEU A 88 14.31 -9.08 -7.47
N THR A 89 13.24 -9.28 -8.24
CA THR A 89 11.97 -9.74 -7.71
C THR A 89 12.32 -11.04 -7.04
N LYS A 90 12.70 -10.97 -5.76
CA LYS A 90 12.63 -12.11 -4.87
C LYS A 90 11.15 -12.38 -4.90
N GLN A 91 10.76 -13.27 -5.80
CA GLN A 91 9.45 -13.84 -5.80
C GLN A 91 9.23 -14.13 -4.35
N ARG A 92 8.23 -13.45 -3.78
CA ARG A 92 7.60 -14.02 -2.61
C ARG A 92 7.13 -15.33 -3.19
N SER A 93 7.94 -16.37 -3.00
CA SER A 93 7.40 -17.66 -2.70
C SER A 93 6.38 -17.31 -1.64
N SER A 94 5.13 -17.17 -2.06
CA SER A 94 4.09 -17.78 -1.28
C SER A 94 4.67 -19.16 -1.05
N SER A 95 5.33 -19.33 0.10
CA SER A 95 5.03 -20.50 0.88
C SER A 95 3.53 -20.39 1.14
N SER A 96 2.72 -20.69 0.11
CA SER A 96 1.75 -21.74 0.27
C SER A 96 2.55 -22.77 1.01
N ARG A 97 2.26 -22.90 2.29
CA ARG A 97 2.78 -23.98 3.07
C ARG A 97 2.18 -25.19 2.36
N SER A 98 2.86 -25.62 1.31
CA SER A 98 2.49 -26.72 0.46
C SER A 98 2.83 -27.90 1.33
N THR A 99 1.94 -28.19 2.27
CA THR A 99 1.79 -29.52 2.81
C THR A 99 1.21 -30.36 1.68
N SER A 100 1.90 -30.44 0.53
CA SER A 100 1.59 -31.41 -0.51
C SER A 100 2.20 -32.70 -0.04
N SER A 101 1.59 -33.28 0.99
CA SER A 101 1.84 -34.68 1.30
C SER A 101 1.36 -35.48 0.10
N THR A 102 2.26 -36.26 -0.47
CA THR A 102 1.93 -37.13 -1.60
C THR A 102 1.21 -38.35 -1.03
N ILE A 103 0.37 -39.01 -1.84
CA ILE A 103 -0.43 -40.17 -1.41
C ILE A 103 0.46 -41.28 -0.80
N GLU A 104 1.73 -41.33 -1.20
CA GLU A 104 2.72 -42.31 -0.72
C GLU A 104 3.14 -42.13 0.75
N ASP A 105 2.96 -40.93 1.32
CA ASP A 105 3.43 -40.64 2.69
C ASP A 105 2.59 -41.34 3.77
N PHE A 106 1.38 -41.78 3.44
CA PHE A 106 0.43 -42.29 4.43
C PHE A 106 0.12 -43.79 4.33
N GLY A 107 0.62 -44.49 3.30
CA GLY A 107 0.47 -45.95 3.15
C GLY A 107 -0.98 -46.47 3.11
N LEU A 108 -1.96 -45.57 3.00
CA LEU A 108 -3.40 -45.82 3.05
C LEU A 108 -4.02 -45.25 1.76
N PRO A 109 -5.05 -45.90 1.20
CA PRO A 109 -5.73 -45.39 0.01
C PRO A 109 -6.36 -44.03 0.32
N SER A 110 -6.05 -43.03 -0.51
CA SER A 110 -6.63 -41.69 -0.39
C SER A 110 -8.09 -41.70 -0.87
N ARG A 111 -9.03 -41.31 0.00
CA ARG A 111 -10.44 -41.13 -0.37
C ARG A 111 -10.67 -39.75 -0.97
N SER A 112 -11.49 -39.65 -2.00
CA SER A 112 -11.91 -38.35 -2.55
C SER A 112 -12.88 -37.64 -1.60
N TYR A 113 -12.72 -36.33 -1.43
CA TYR A 113 -13.66 -35.52 -0.65
C TYR A 113 -15.08 -35.53 -1.22
N ASN A 114 -16.05 -35.76 -0.34
CA ASN A 114 -17.48 -35.79 -0.59
C ASN A 114 -18.22 -35.32 0.67
N MET A 115 -19.00 -34.24 0.54
CA MET A 115 -19.68 -33.61 1.67
C MET A 115 -20.81 -34.45 2.28
N ARG A 116 -21.25 -35.53 1.62
CA ARG A 116 -22.33 -36.40 2.09
C ARG A 116 -21.85 -37.54 2.98
N GLU A 117 -20.54 -37.73 3.06
CA GLU A 117 -19.94 -38.86 3.76
C GLU A 117 -19.37 -38.41 5.10
N ASN A 118 -19.43 -39.31 6.08
CA ASN A 118 -18.78 -39.10 7.37
C ASN A 118 -17.36 -39.64 7.30
N TYR A 119 -16.40 -38.88 7.84
CA TYR A 119 -14.99 -39.23 7.89
C TYR A 119 -14.59 -39.65 9.29
N SER A 120 -13.65 -40.60 9.38
CA SER A 120 -13.09 -41.06 10.66
C SER A 120 -11.70 -40.50 10.90
N VAL A 121 -11.30 -40.38 12.18
CA VAL A 121 -9.94 -39.95 12.54
C VAL A 121 -8.94 -40.98 12.01
N GLY A 122 -7.89 -40.49 11.35
CA GLY A 122 -6.81 -41.32 10.81
C GLY A 122 -6.94 -41.69 9.33
N GLU A 123 -8.06 -41.35 8.68
CA GLU A 123 -8.26 -41.55 7.24
C GLU A 123 -7.53 -40.48 6.41
N VAL A 124 -7.15 -40.83 5.18
CA VAL A 124 -6.48 -39.94 4.22
C VAL A 124 -7.49 -39.44 3.19
N LEU A 125 -7.55 -38.13 3.02
CA LEU A 125 -8.58 -37.43 2.24
C LEU A 125 -7.93 -36.50 1.20
N ALA A 126 -8.33 -36.65 -0.06
CA ALA A 126 -7.98 -35.76 -1.16
C ALA A 126 -9.08 -34.71 -1.37
N HIS A 127 -8.79 -33.45 -1.04
CA HIS A 127 -9.68 -32.31 -1.26
C HIS A 127 -9.20 -31.45 -2.44
N PRO A 128 -10.07 -31.03 -3.38
CA PRO A 128 -9.65 -30.28 -4.59
C PRO A 128 -8.92 -28.97 -4.28
N THR A 129 -9.27 -28.28 -3.19
CA THR A 129 -8.62 -27.03 -2.75
C THR A 129 -7.36 -27.25 -1.90
N PHE A 130 -7.29 -28.34 -1.13
CA PHE A 130 -6.28 -28.50 -0.07
C PHE A 130 -5.26 -29.61 -0.35
N GLY A 131 -5.48 -30.43 -1.38
CA GLY A 131 -4.65 -31.60 -1.66
C GLY A 131 -4.97 -32.79 -0.77
N VAL A 132 -3.99 -33.69 -0.60
CA VAL A 132 -4.14 -34.92 0.18
C VAL A 132 -3.69 -34.65 1.62
N GLY A 133 -4.52 -35.01 2.60
CA GLY A 133 -4.18 -34.86 4.01
C GLY A 133 -4.87 -35.89 4.91
N LYS A 134 -4.34 -36.10 6.13
CA LYS A 134 -4.88 -37.04 7.12
C LYS A 134 -5.78 -36.31 8.13
N ILE A 135 -6.95 -36.89 8.43
CA ILE A 135 -7.86 -36.34 9.44
C ILE A 135 -7.30 -36.59 10.84
N LEU A 136 -6.98 -35.52 11.58
CA LEU A 136 -6.40 -35.59 12.93
C LEU A 136 -7.46 -35.62 14.04
N SER A 137 -8.55 -34.88 13.88
CA SER A 137 -9.60 -34.76 14.90
C SER A 137 -10.93 -34.36 14.26
N ILE A 138 -12.02 -34.95 14.74
CA ILE A 138 -13.38 -34.56 14.38
C ILE A 138 -13.90 -33.62 15.47
N LYS A 139 -14.43 -32.47 15.08
CA LYS A 139 -15.07 -31.54 16.01
C LYS A 139 -16.56 -31.89 16.09
N ASP A 140 -17.04 -32.25 17.27
CA ASP A 140 -18.47 -32.46 17.48
C ASP A 140 -19.25 -31.14 17.40
N MET A 141 -20.52 -31.23 16.99
CA MET A 141 -21.42 -30.11 16.72
C MET A 141 -21.71 -29.18 17.91
N ASN A 142 -21.22 -29.49 19.12
CA ASN A 142 -21.57 -28.74 20.34
C ASN A 142 -20.40 -28.10 21.09
N LYS A 143 -19.25 -27.91 20.42
CA LYS A 143 -18.10 -27.24 21.03
C LYS A 143 -17.85 -25.91 20.32
N VAL A 144 -18.06 -24.79 21.01
CA VAL A 144 -17.54 -23.47 20.57
C VAL A 144 -16.03 -23.53 20.72
#